data_AF-A0A953S9T3-F1
#
_entry.id   AF-A0A953S9T3-F1
#
_cell.length_a   1.000
_cell.length_b   1.000
_cell.length_c   1.000
_cell.angle_alpha   90.00
_cell.angle_beta   90.00
_cell.angle_gamma   90.00
#
_symmetry.space_group_name_H-M   'P 1'
#
loop_
_entity.id
_entity.type
_entity.pdbx_description
1 polymer ?
#
loop_
_entity_poly.entity_id
_entity_poly.type
_entity_poly.pdbx_seq_one_letter_code
_entity_poly.pdbx_strand_id
1 'polypeptide(L)'
;MFLDIKELAVRKIRIRKSYAPGTVDYHTGDFRQVEPLEVRATAELLEGQIRITGELHTRLEMICARCLEPVNEDVTREFDLFYRPLASMTKQEEERLKLDDTEIAFFEGEGLFLADVLAEQVLLALPMKAICRSDCRGLCPECGVNLNNEECRCEAHVADPRMAPLARLKQEWFKKQ
;
A
#
# COMPACT_ATOMS: atom_id res chain seq x y z
N MET A 1 -11.48 12.85 -11.91
CA MET A 1 -12.69 13.61 -11.52
C MET A 1 -12.28 14.56 -10.42
N PHE A 2 -12.60 15.84 -10.52
CA PHE A 2 -12.34 16.81 -9.47
C PHE A 2 -13.55 16.90 -8.55
N LEU A 3 -13.34 16.86 -7.23
CA LEU A 3 -14.36 17.02 -6.21
C LEU A 3 -14.29 18.46 -5.70
N ASP A 4 -15.12 19.32 -6.26
CA ASP A 4 -15.18 20.74 -5.94
C ASP A 4 -16.01 20.98 -4.67
N ILE A 5 -15.46 21.78 -3.75
CA ILE A 5 -16.11 22.11 -2.48
C ILE A 5 -17.44 22.85 -2.67
N LYS A 6 -17.56 23.71 -3.68
CA LYS A 6 -18.79 24.46 -3.99
C LYS A 6 -19.88 23.53 -4.49
N GLU A 7 -19.52 22.50 -5.26
CA GLU A 7 -20.48 21.48 -5.68
C GLU A 7 -20.94 20.63 -4.50
N LEU A 8 -20.00 20.19 -3.66
CA LEU A 8 -20.28 19.37 -2.48
C LEU A 8 -21.09 20.11 -1.41
N ALA A 9 -20.99 21.45 -1.35
CA ALA A 9 -21.82 22.29 -0.48
C ALA A 9 -23.31 22.24 -0.84
N VAL A 10 -23.65 21.96 -2.10
CA VAL A 10 -25.03 21.93 -2.59
C VAL A 10 -25.61 20.52 -2.53
N ARG A 11 -24.79 19.49 -2.77
CA ARG A 11 -25.26 18.11 -2.79
C ARG A 11 -24.17 17.09 -2.50
N LYS A 12 -24.62 15.96 -1.98
CA LYS A 12 -23.86 14.71 -1.92
C LYS A 12 -23.67 14.11 -3.31
N ILE A 13 -22.46 13.67 -3.63
CA ILE A 13 -22.11 13.07 -4.92
C ILE A 13 -21.89 11.57 -4.73
N ARG A 14 -22.66 10.75 -5.46
CA ARG A 14 -22.43 9.31 -5.57
C ARG A 14 -21.54 9.03 -6.78
N ILE A 15 -20.50 8.24 -6.56
CA ILE A 15 -19.44 8.00 -7.52
C ILE A 15 -19.42 6.50 -7.83
N ARG A 16 -19.56 6.17 -9.12
CA ARG A 16 -19.24 4.85 -9.65
C ARG A 16 -18.35 5.06 -10.87
N LYS A 17 -17.09 4.65 -10.79
CA LYS A 17 -16.07 4.88 -11.81
C LYS A 17 -15.20 3.65 -11.98
N SER A 18 -14.71 3.48 -13.20
CA SER A 18 -13.71 2.49 -13.59
C SER A 18 -12.56 3.24 -14.24
N TYR A 19 -11.33 3.00 -13.78
CA TYR A 19 -10.12 3.58 -14.35
C TYR A 19 -9.29 2.47 -14.99
N ALA A 20 -9.08 2.55 -16.31
CA ALA A 20 -8.28 1.57 -17.03
C ALA A 20 -6.80 1.62 -16.58
N PRO A 21 -6.04 0.52 -16.72
CA PRO A 21 -4.60 0.50 -16.49
C PRO A 21 -3.86 1.69 -17.11
N GLY A 22 -3.02 2.34 -16.30
CA GLY A 22 -2.22 3.51 -16.71
C GLY A 22 -2.97 4.85 -16.72
N THR A 23 -4.24 4.88 -16.30
CA THR A 23 -5.02 6.13 -16.20
C THR A 23 -4.78 6.86 -14.87
N VAL A 24 -4.56 6.12 -13.79
CA VAL A 24 -4.23 6.67 -12.47
C VAL A 24 -2.72 6.68 -12.31
N ASP A 25 -2.15 7.82 -11.91
CA ASP A 25 -0.74 7.90 -11.53
C ASP A 25 -0.61 7.50 -10.05
N TYR A 26 0.11 6.41 -9.80
CA TYR A 26 0.37 5.92 -8.45
C TYR A 26 1.68 6.46 -7.86
N HIS A 27 2.40 7.32 -8.58
CA HIS A 27 3.67 7.91 -8.16
C HIS A 27 4.75 6.89 -7.72
N THR A 28 4.65 5.65 -8.19
CA THR A 28 5.63 4.57 -7.98
C THR A 28 5.72 3.67 -9.21
N GLY A 29 6.88 3.02 -9.37
CA GLY A 29 7.13 1.98 -10.37
C GLY A 29 7.12 0.56 -9.81
N ASP A 30 6.77 0.36 -8.54
CA ASP A 30 6.90 -0.93 -7.84
C ASP A 30 5.88 -1.99 -8.30
N PHE A 31 4.80 -1.55 -8.96
CA PHE A 31 3.74 -2.41 -9.45
C PHE A 31 3.13 -1.88 -10.75
N ARG A 32 2.39 -2.74 -11.44
CA ARG A 32 1.63 -2.41 -12.64
C ARG A 32 0.18 -2.77 -12.45
N GLN A 33 -0.72 -1.83 -12.70
CA GLN A 33 -2.15 -2.13 -12.75
C GLN A 33 -2.44 -3.04 -13.95
N VAL A 34 -3.09 -4.19 -13.74
CA VAL A 34 -3.42 -5.16 -14.80
C VAL A 34 -4.91 -5.26 -15.09
N GLU A 35 -5.76 -4.91 -14.12
CA GLU A 35 -7.21 -4.81 -14.28
C GLU A 35 -7.69 -3.39 -13.97
N PRO A 36 -8.86 -2.96 -14.47
CA PRO A 36 -9.42 -1.65 -14.14
C PRO A 36 -9.63 -1.47 -12.63
N LEU A 37 -9.39 -0.25 -12.15
CA LEU A 37 -9.68 0.16 -10.78
C LEU A 37 -11.15 0.55 -10.71
N GLU A 38 -11.94 -0.33 -10.13
CA GLU A 38 -13.36 -0.15 -9.89
C GLU A 38 -13.58 0.55 -8.55
N VAL A 39 -14.40 1.59 -8.56
CA VAL A 39 -14.62 2.46 -7.40
C VAL A 39 -16.10 2.70 -7.20
N ARG A 40 -16.56 2.52 -5.96
CA ARG A 40 -17.86 2.97 -5.51
C ARG A 40 -17.66 3.81 -4.26
N ALA A 41 -17.90 5.10 -4.40
CA ALA A 41 -17.65 6.04 -3.34
C ALA A 41 -18.74 7.09 -3.27
N THR A 42 -18.72 7.84 -2.19
CA THR A 42 -19.66 8.89 -1.90
C THR A 42 -18.89 10.05 -1.27
N ALA A 43 -19.02 11.23 -1.87
CA ALA A 43 -18.39 12.45 -1.38
C ALA A 43 -19.46 13.42 -0.88
N GLU A 44 -19.23 14.03 0.28
CA GLU A 44 -20.11 15.03 0.87
C GLU A 44 -19.32 16.07 1.67
N LEU A 45 -19.89 17.26 1.82
CA LEU A 45 -19.34 18.30 2.70
C LEU A 45 -20.04 18.24 4.06
N LEU A 46 -19.27 18.01 5.13
CA LEU A 46 -19.75 17.99 6.52
C LEU A 46 -18.94 18.98 7.33
N GLU A 47 -19.59 19.98 7.93
CA GLU A 47 -18.93 20.95 8.82
C GLU A 47 -17.68 21.63 8.21
N GLY A 48 -17.68 21.84 6.89
CA GLY A 48 -16.55 22.44 6.16
C GLY A 48 -15.42 21.46 5.79
N GLN A 49 -15.62 20.17 6.03
CA GLN A 49 -14.71 19.08 5.66
C GLN A 49 -15.31 18.24 4.54
N ILE A 50 -14.50 17.81 3.58
CA ILE A 50 -14.93 16.86 2.56
C ILE A 50 -14.76 15.46 3.16
N ARG A 51 -15.87 14.74 3.31
CA ARG A 51 -15.87 13.32 3.67
C ARG A 51 -16.01 12.47 2.42
N ILE A 52 -15.15 11.47 2.27
CA ILE A 52 -15.19 10.51 1.17
C ILE A 52 -15.22 9.10 1.74
N THR A 53 -16.34 8.42 1.56
CA THR A 53 -16.52 7.03 2.03
C THR A 53 -16.77 6.12 0.84
N GLY A 54 -16.13 4.96 0.79
CA GLY A 54 -16.32 4.04 -0.31
C GLY A 54 -15.47 2.78 -0.25
N GLU A 55 -15.55 2.03 -1.35
CA GLU A 55 -14.76 0.83 -1.61
C GLU A 55 -14.06 0.98 -2.97
N LEU A 56 -12.88 0.38 -3.06
CA LEU A 56 -12.16 0.19 -4.32
C LEU A 56 -11.73 -1.26 -4.48
N HIS A 57 -11.62 -1.69 -5.73
CA HIS A 57 -11.12 -3.00 -6.13
C HIS A 57 -10.29 -2.88 -7.41
N THR A 58 -9.12 -3.51 -7.43
CA THR A 58 -8.28 -3.65 -8.63
C THR A 58 -7.36 -4.86 -8.49
N ARG A 59 -6.70 -5.23 -9.59
CA ARG A 59 -5.62 -6.22 -9.59
C ARG A 59 -4.32 -5.61 -10.07
N LEU A 60 -3.24 -5.90 -9.35
CA LEU A 60 -1.91 -5.34 -9.59
C LEU A 60 -0.91 -6.48 -9.80
N GLU A 61 -0.01 -6.31 -10.76
CA GLU A 61 1.16 -7.15 -10.97
C GLU A 61 2.36 -6.53 -10.26
N MET A 62 2.99 -7.32 -9.40
CA MET A 62 4.18 -6.98 -8.63
C MET A 62 5.29 -8.02 -8.89
N ILE A 63 6.47 -7.78 -8.34
CA ILE A 63 7.58 -8.73 -8.38
C ILE A 63 7.71 -9.43 -7.03
N CYS A 64 7.82 -10.77 -7.05
CA CYS A 64 8.04 -11.54 -5.84
C CYS A 64 9.37 -11.15 -5.18
N ALA A 65 9.32 -10.74 -3.92
CA ALA A 65 10.50 -10.36 -3.14
C ALA A 65 11.49 -11.52 -2.87
N ARG A 66 11.14 -12.77 -3.22
CA ARG A 66 11.98 -13.96 -3.00
C ARG A 66 12.56 -14.52 -4.30
N CYS A 67 11.73 -14.77 -5.31
CA CYS A 67 12.16 -15.42 -6.56
C CYS A 67 12.17 -14.51 -7.79
N LEU A 68 11.75 -13.24 -7.64
CA LEU A 68 11.62 -12.25 -8.72
C LEU A 68 10.61 -12.60 -9.83
N GLU A 69 9.81 -13.65 -9.66
CA GLU A 69 8.72 -13.96 -10.58
C GLU A 69 7.55 -12.97 -10.40
N PRO A 70 6.77 -12.68 -11.47
CA PRO A 70 5.57 -11.85 -11.37
C PRO A 70 4.53 -12.45 -10.42
N VAL A 71 3.86 -11.58 -9.66
CA VAL A 71 2.78 -11.93 -8.73
C VAL A 71 1.60 -11.01 -8.99
N ASN A 72 0.41 -11.59 -9.15
CA ASN A 72 -0.82 -10.79 -9.22
C ASN A 72 -1.48 -10.73 -7.85
N GLU A 73 -1.56 -9.54 -7.29
CA GLU A 73 -2.18 -9.24 -6.01
C GLU A 73 -3.54 -8.58 -6.23
N ASP A 74 -4.57 -9.12 -5.58
CA ASP A 74 -5.91 -8.55 -5.56
C ASP A 74 -5.97 -7.48 -4.46
N VAL A 75 -6.26 -6.25 -4.85
CA VAL A 75 -6.32 -5.11 -3.93
C VAL A 75 -7.77 -4.69 -3.76
N THR A 76 -8.29 -4.92 -2.56
CA THR A 76 -9.62 -4.46 -2.13
C THR A 76 -9.47 -3.65 -0.85
N ARG A 77 -10.07 -2.46 -0.81
CA ARG A 77 -10.00 -1.60 0.37
C ARG A 77 -11.29 -0.79 0.52
N GLU A 78 -11.81 -0.78 1.74
CA GLU A 78 -12.81 0.17 2.19
C GLU A 78 -12.11 1.36 2.85
N PHE A 79 -12.64 2.57 2.66
CA PHE A 79 -12.07 3.79 3.22
C PHE A 79 -13.16 4.77 3.64
N ASP A 80 -12.87 5.52 4.70
CA ASP A 80 -13.65 6.66 5.18
C ASP A 80 -12.67 7.78 5.53
N LEU A 81 -12.63 8.82 4.71
CA LEU A 81 -11.57 9.82 4.72
C LEU A 81 -12.16 11.21 4.93
N PHE A 82 -11.45 12.04 5.69
CA PHE A 82 -11.81 13.43 5.96
C PHE A 82 -10.71 14.36 5.45
N TYR A 83 -11.12 15.36 4.67
CA TYR A 83 -10.23 16.33 4.06
C TYR A 83 -10.62 17.75 4.47
N ARG A 84 -9.65 18.53 4.97
CA ARG A 84 -9.81 19.94 5.35
C ARG A 84 -9.04 20.87 4.42
N PRO A 85 -9.52 22.10 4.17
CA PRO A 85 -8.72 23.09 3.47
C PRO A 85 -7.44 23.40 4.25
N LEU A 86 -6.28 23.40 3.60
CA LEU A 86 -5.00 23.73 4.23
C LEU A 86 -5.03 25.16 4.83
N ALA A 87 -5.75 26.08 4.20
CA ALA A 87 -5.97 27.44 4.71
C ALA A 87 -6.71 27.49 6.07
N SER A 88 -7.39 26.40 6.45
CA SER A 88 -8.02 26.29 7.78
C SER A 88 -7.02 25.94 8.89
N MET A 89 -5.77 25.62 8.55
CA MET A 89 -4.71 25.51 9.53
C MET A 89 -4.37 26.90 10.06
N THR A 90 -4.76 27.17 11.30
CA THR A 90 -4.30 28.36 12.02
C THR A 90 -2.79 28.21 12.25
N LYS A 91 -1.99 29.21 11.83
CA LYS A 91 -0.54 29.32 12.11
C LYS A 91 -0.19 29.43 13.60
N GLN A 92 -1.18 29.37 14.49
CA GLN A 92 -1.03 29.50 15.93
C GLN A 92 -1.56 28.22 16.56
N GLU A 93 -0.64 27.30 16.82
CA GLU A 93 -0.22 26.84 18.15
C GLU A 93 0.55 25.54 17.94
N GLU A 94 1.65 25.36 18.69
CA GLU A 94 2.23 24.04 18.92
C GLU A 94 1.25 23.21 19.80
N GLU A 95 0.00 23.11 19.36
CA GLU A 95 -1.01 22.29 20.00
C GLU A 95 -0.69 20.84 19.69
N ARG A 96 -0.68 20.00 20.73
CA ARG A 96 -0.53 18.56 20.56
C ARG A 96 -1.67 18.08 19.67
N LEU A 97 -1.33 17.46 18.53
CA LEU A 97 -2.28 16.76 17.68
C LEU A 97 -3.12 15.82 18.56
N LYS A 98 -4.44 15.98 18.49
CA LYS A 98 -5.38 15.02 19.08
C LYS A 98 -5.39 13.77 18.20
N LEU A 99 -5.83 12.65 18.76
CA LEU A 99 -5.98 11.40 17.99
C LEU A 99 -6.86 11.62 16.75
N ASP A 100 -7.94 12.36 16.89
CA ASP A 100 -8.84 12.70 15.78
C ASP A 100 -8.17 13.55 14.68
N ASP A 101 -7.12 14.30 14.99
CA ASP A 101 -6.39 15.11 14.00
C ASP A 101 -5.51 14.24 13.09
N THR A 102 -5.17 13.01 13.50
CA THR A 102 -4.34 12.09 12.70
C THR A 102 -5.07 11.43 11.54
N GLU A 103 -6.40 11.47 11.56
CA GLU A 103 -7.26 10.86 10.53
C GLU A 103 -7.71 11.87 9.46
N ILE A 104 -7.28 13.14 9.59
CA ILE A 104 -7.66 14.25 8.72
C ILE A 104 -6.51 14.60 7.79
N ALA A 105 -6.76 14.48 6.48
CA ALA A 105 -5.87 14.96 5.44
C ALA A 105 -6.21 16.41 5.05
N PHE A 106 -5.29 17.08 4.35
CA PHE A 106 -5.47 18.45 3.89
C PHE A 106 -5.45 18.55 2.37
N PHE A 107 -6.18 19.52 1.82
CA PHE A 107 -6.13 19.86 0.40
C PHE A 107 -5.92 21.36 0.20
N GLU A 108 -5.32 21.72 -0.93
CA GLU A 108 -5.14 23.11 -1.35
C GLU A 108 -6.13 23.47 -2.47
N GLY A 109 -6.52 24.74 -2.53
CA GLY A 109 -7.43 25.24 -3.57
C GLY A 109 -8.91 24.94 -3.29
N GLU A 110 -9.66 24.63 -4.34
CA GLU A 110 -11.13 24.54 -4.30
C GLU A 110 -11.66 23.11 -4.12
N GLY A 111 -10.79 22.12 -3.91
CA GLY A 111 -11.19 20.72 -3.86
C GLY A 111 -10.02 19.77 -4.05
N LEU A 112 -10.31 18.54 -4.46
CA LEU A 112 -9.30 17.49 -4.63
C LEU A 112 -9.62 16.57 -5.81
N PHE A 113 -8.59 16.00 -6.43
CA PHE A 113 -8.79 15.00 -7.48
C PHE A 113 -9.04 13.63 -6.85
N LEU A 114 -10.16 13.01 -7.23
CA LEU A 114 -10.49 11.66 -6.77
C LEU A 114 -9.41 10.63 -7.18
N ALA A 115 -8.72 10.85 -8.30
CA ALA A 115 -7.67 9.93 -8.76
C ALA A 115 -6.52 9.86 -7.75
N ASP A 116 -6.12 11.00 -7.18
CA ASP A 116 -5.02 11.10 -6.21
C ASP A 116 -5.39 10.38 -4.90
N VAL A 117 -6.62 10.60 -4.40
CA VAL A 117 -7.16 9.87 -3.23
C VAL A 117 -7.11 8.36 -3.47
N LEU A 118 -7.56 7.91 -4.64
CA LEU A 118 -7.59 6.49 -4.97
C LEU A 118 -6.18 5.90 -5.13
N ALA A 119 -5.24 6.66 -5.67
CA ALA A 119 -3.84 6.26 -5.78
C ALA A 119 -3.24 6.00 -4.38
N GLU A 120 -3.45 6.93 -3.44
CA GLU A 120 -3.03 6.77 -2.04
C GLU A 120 -3.67 5.55 -1.39
N GLN A 121 -4.98 5.35 -1.57
CA GLN A 121 -5.67 4.20 -0.97
C GLN A 121 -5.19 2.86 -1.53
N VAL A 122 -4.87 2.79 -2.82
CA VAL A 122 -4.26 1.60 -3.42
C VAL A 122 -2.88 1.35 -2.82
N LEU A 123 -2.03 2.38 -2.73
CA LEU A 123 -0.69 2.27 -2.13
C LEU A 123 -0.73 1.76 -0.69
N LEU A 124 -1.64 2.30 0.12
CA LEU A 124 -1.81 1.89 1.53
C LEU A 124 -2.37 0.48 1.69
N ALA A 125 -2.97 -0.10 0.64
CA ALA A 125 -3.49 -1.46 0.65
C ALA A 125 -2.42 -2.51 0.29
N LEU A 126 -1.27 -2.09 -0.22
CA LEU A 126 -0.25 -3.02 -0.70
C LEU A 126 0.41 -3.78 0.46
N PRO A 127 0.77 -5.06 0.25
CA PRO A 127 1.61 -5.76 1.19
C PRO A 127 3.01 -5.12 1.23
N MET A 128 3.65 -5.14 2.40
CA MET A 128 5.06 -4.68 2.52
C MET A 128 6.01 -5.47 1.61
N LYS A 129 5.69 -6.74 1.32
CA LYS A 129 6.43 -7.61 0.39
C LYS A 129 5.46 -8.55 -0.33
N ALA A 130 5.44 -8.51 -1.65
CA ALA A 130 4.72 -9.49 -2.46
C ALA A 130 5.47 -10.82 -2.52
N ILE A 131 4.78 -11.93 -2.33
CA ILE A 131 5.35 -13.28 -2.43
C ILE A 131 4.44 -14.14 -3.29
N CYS A 132 4.99 -14.79 -4.32
CA CYS A 132 4.21 -15.56 -5.30
C CYS A 132 3.43 -16.74 -4.69
N ARG A 133 3.90 -17.27 -3.56
CA ARG A 133 3.25 -18.31 -2.76
C ARG A 133 3.89 -18.40 -1.38
N SER A 134 3.15 -18.91 -0.39
CA SER A 134 3.59 -18.99 1.01
C SER A 134 4.90 -19.78 1.22
N ASP A 135 5.12 -20.82 0.41
CA ASP A 135 6.27 -21.71 0.43
C ASP A 135 7.37 -21.35 -0.59
N CYS A 136 7.35 -20.12 -1.15
CA CYS A 136 8.33 -19.70 -2.13
C CYS A 136 9.76 -19.81 -1.56
N ARG A 137 10.58 -20.65 -2.19
CA ARG A 137 11.97 -20.96 -1.79
C ARG A 137 12.95 -19.85 -2.16
N GLY A 138 12.55 -18.95 -3.07
CA GLY A 138 13.33 -17.80 -3.48
C GLY A 138 14.53 -18.14 -4.36
N LEU A 139 15.43 -17.18 -4.51
CA LEU A 139 16.71 -17.39 -5.21
C LEU A 139 17.77 -17.94 -4.25
N CYS A 140 18.70 -18.74 -4.79
CA CYS A 140 19.92 -19.10 -4.08
C CYS A 140 20.76 -17.84 -3.81
N PRO A 141 21.19 -17.59 -2.57
CA PRO A 141 21.97 -16.38 -2.25
C PRO A 141 23.37 -16.37 -2.91
N GLU A 142 23.87 -17.53 -3.32
CA GLU A 142 25.21 -17.67 -3.91
C GLU A 142 25.20 -17.56 -5.44
N CYS A 143 24.33 -18.32 -6.11
CA CYS A 143 24.32 -18.39 -7.58
C CYS A 143 23.10 -17.73 -8.24
N GLY A 144 22.12 -17.26 -7.47
CA GLY A 144 20.92 -16.60 -7.99
C GLY A 144 19.91 -17.53 -8.67
N VAL A 145 20.13 -18.85 -8.68
CA VAL A 145 19.19 -19.80 -9.27
C VAL A 145 17.86 -19.81 -8.52
N ASN A 146 16.74 -19.90 -9.24
CA ASN A 146 15.42 -19.97 -8.62
C ASN A 146 15.18 -21.35 -8.00
N LEU A 147 15.25 -21.40 -6.68
CA LEU A 147 15.11 -22.62 -5.89
C LEU A 147 13.72 -23.24 -6.03
N ASN A 148 12.72 -22.51 -6.54
CA ASN A 148 11.42 -23.07 -6.83
C ASN A 148 11.44 -24.06 -8.00
N ASN A 149 12.35 -23.86 -8.96
CA ASN A 149 12.39 -24.59 -10.23
C ASN A 149 13.49 -25.65 -10.23
N GLU A 150 14.62 -25.39 -9.59
CA GLU A 150 15.75 -26.32 -9.52
C GLU A 150 16.56 -26.18 -8.22
N GLU A 151 17.34 -27.20 -7.89
CA GLU A 151 18.27 -27.17 -6.75
C GLU A 151 19.61 -26.57 -7.17
N CYS A 152 20.17 -25.70 -6.32
CA CYS A 152 21.51 -25.16 -6.55
C CYS A 152 22.59 -26.22 -6.26
N ARG A 153 23.74 -26.11 -6.94
CA ARG A 153 24.93 -26.94 -6.68
C ARG A 153 25.99 -26.24 -5.84
N CYS A 154 25.63 -25.11 -5.23
CA CYS A 154 26.53 -24.37 -4.35
C CYS A 154 26.90 -25.25 -3.15
N GLU A 155 28.16 -25.20 -2.74
CA GLU A 155 28.58 -25.90 -1.53
C GLU A 155 27.81 -25.35 -0.32
N ALA A 156 27.42 -26.25 0.58
CA ALA A 156 26.76 -25.84 1.81
C ALA A 156 27.69 -24.90 2.58
N HIS A 157 27.16 -23.72 2.93
CA HIS A 157 27.89 -22.66 3.62
C HIS A 157 28.80 -23.23 4.72
N VAL A 158 30.11 -22.97 4.60
CA VAL A 158 31.00 -23.09 5.75
C VAL A 158 30.46 -22.14 6.81
N ALA A 159 30.16 -22.68 8.01
CA ALA A 159 29.58 -21.89 9.10
C ALA A 159 30.40 -20.62 9.33
N ASP A 160 29.75 -19.46 9.23
CA ASP A 160 30.41 -18.18 9.43
C ASP A 160 31.07 -18.18 10.82
N PRO A 161 32.40 -17.98 10.94
CA PRO A 161 33.08 -17.99 12.22
C PRO A 161 32.48 -17.00 13.23
N ARG A 162 31.88 -15.89 12.77
CA ARG A 162 31.18 -14.91 13.60
C ARG A 162 29.91 -15.46 14.23
N MET A 163 29.29 -16.46 13.61
CA MET A 163 28.09 -17.16 14.10
C MET A 163 28.41 -18.34 15.03
N ALA A 164 29.68 -18.65 15.30
CA ALA A 164 30.08 -19.74 16.19
C ALA A 164 29.43 -19.66 17.60
N PRO A 165 29.28 -18.48 18.25
CA PRO A 165 28.57 -18.38 19.52
C PRO A 165 27.09 -18.81 19.45
N LEU A 166 26.39 -18.48 18.36
CA LEU A 166 24.99 -18.86 18.14
C LEU A 166 24.85 -20.36 17.85
N ALA A 167 25.79 -20.94 17.10
CA ALA A 167 25.83 -22.39 16.87
C ALA A 167 25.99 -23.17 18.18
N ARG A 168 26.86 -22.68 19.08
CA ARG A 168 27.02 -23.25 20.42
C ARG A 168 25.75 -23.12 21.25
N LEU A 169 25.10 -21.95 21.25
CA LEU A 169 23.85 -21.72 21.96
C LEU A 169 22.75 -22.70 21.50
N LYS A 170 22.61 -22.90 20.17
CA LYS A 170 21.65 -23.85 19.59
C LYS A 170 21.89 -25.27 20.11
N GLN A 171 23.14 -25.74 20.12
CA GLN A 171 23.49 -27.06 20.63
C GLN A 171 23.21 -27.23 22.13
N GLU A 172 23.45 -26.20 22.93
CA GLU A 172 23.16 -26.20 24.37
C GLU A 172 21.65 -26.22 24.65
N TRP A 173 20.85 -25.54 23.81
CA TRP A 173 19.39 -25.48 23.95
C TRP A 173 18.72 -26.83 23.66
N PHE A 174 19.13 -27.53 22.61
CA PHE A 174 18.61 -28.87 22.29
C PHE A 174 19.08 -29.97 23.25
N LYS A 175 20.14 -29.75 24.02
CA LYS A 175 20.59 -30.69 25.08
C LYS A 175 19.80 -30.57 26.39
N LYS A 176 19.00 -29.51 26.55
CA LYS A 176 18.20 -29.23 27.75
C LYS A 176 16.72 -29.61 27.61
N GLN A 177 16.29 -30.05 26.42
CA GLN A 177 15.01 -30.73 26.20
C GLN A 177 15.23 -32.24 26.25
#